data_AF-A0A8T9C087-F1
#
_entry.id   AF-A0A8T9C087-F1
#
_cell.length_a   1.000
_cell.length_b   1.000
_cell.length_c   1.000
_cell.angle_alpha   90.00
_cell.angle_beta   90.00
_cell.angle_gamma   90.00
#
_symmetry.space_group_name_H-M   'P 1'
#
loop_
_entity.id
_entity.type
_entity.pdbx_description
1 polymer ?
#
loop_
_entity_poly.entity_id
_entity_poly.type
_entity_poly.pdbx_seq_one_letter_code
_entity_poly.pdbx_strand_id
1 'polypeptide(L)'
;MSPSIPPASFSSDPTLPISYLTCQSHLITPNSNPLTNAPSPFDKNRLSVTLYLHAEGADVTRLLCRWMDRYFNPLYSCYGVHELCVRRKGSSLQFRRWSNDHAGSKIWMALFFKTWERMVLFHSAFVALKARCPLTININPDDYVLAGEETLFRAQIIDDGFEHSLAVIQDHKCGGLRLHAAVWNGELRRCPVWTAFVTYPSASPTWLDRRSGHRIWLKDIHPYVFCANYKKRRQVRGKGEFEIYFVDRAAADAFEDVFKEESDSGGGSVIDVPVMSGGNGG
;
A
#
# COMPACT_ATOMS: atom_id res chain seq x y z
N MET A 1 6.37 26.12 28.90
CA MET A 1 7.01 26.21 27.57
C MET A 1 7.40 24.81 27.14
N SER A 2 6.53 24.16 26.37
CA SER A 2 6.74 22.77 25.93
C SER A 2 7.70 22.75 24.74
N PRO A 3 8.79 21.97 24.76
CA PRO A 3 9.68 21.87 23.62
C PRO A 3 9.04 21.02 22.54
N SER A 4 8.99 21.56 21.33
CA SER A 4 8.56 20.92 20.10
C SER A 4 9.48 19.74 19.76
N ILE A 5 8.89 18.55 19.61
CA ILE A 5 9.58 17.30 19.25
C ILE A 5 9.67 17.22 17.72
N PRO A 6 10.86 17.06 17.11
CA PRO A 6 10.99 16.89 15.67
C PRO A 6 10.54 15.48 15.23
N PRO A 7 9.89 15.35 14.05
CA PRO A 7 9.32 14.07 13.59
C PRO A 7 10.38 13.06 13.15
N ALA A 8 10.03 11.77 13.22
CA ALA A 8 10.78 10.67 12.66
C ALA A 8 10.83 10.78 11.12
N SER A 9 12.02 10.74 10.54
CA SER A 9 12.23 10.86 9.09
C SER A 9 11.85 9.57 8.37
N PHE A 10 10.81 9.65 7.54
CA PHE A 10 10.85 8.94 6.27
C PHE A 10 11.65 9.81 5.32
N SER A 11 12.59 9.23 4.59
CA SER A 11 12.99 9.90 3.35
C SER A 11 11.83 9.73 2.39
N SER A 12 11.00 10.76 2.30
CA SER A 12 10.05 10.97 1.20
C SER A 12 10.74 11.68 0.04
N ASP A 13 12.07 11.57 -0.08
CA ASP A 13 12.82 12.21 -1.14
C ASP A 13 12.45 11.54 -2.47
N PRO A 14 11.74 12.24 -3.37
CA PRO A 14 11.28 11.68 -4.64
C PRO A 14 12.44 11.33 -5.58
N THR A 15 13.70 11.64 -5.21
CA THR A 15 14.89 11.26 -5.97
C THR A 15 15.52 9.94 -5.55
N LEU A 16 15.09 9.32 -4.45
CA LEU A 16 15.56 7.99 -4.08
C LEU A 16 14.77 6.92 -4.86
N PRO A 17 15.44 6.04 -5.64
CA PRO A 17 14.76 4.94 -6.31
C PRO A 17 14.07 4.02 -5.29
N ILE A 18 12.96 3.38 -5.71
CA ILE A 18 12.17 2.40 -4.92
C ILE A 18 13.07 1.33 -4.24
N SER A 19 14.29 1.14 -4.75
CA SER A 19 15.34 0.27 -4.25
C SER A 19 15.90 0.60 -2.86
N TYR A 20 15.44 1.66 -2.17
CA TYR A 20 15.89 1.98 -0.80
C TYR A 20 14.73 2.46 0.08
N LEU A 21 13.74 1.59 0.33
CA LEU A 21 12.72 1.85 1.34
C LEU A 21 13.19 1.33 2.70
N THR A 22 13.53 2.27 3.59
CA THR A 22 13.91 1.98 4.98
C THR A 22 12.76 2.32 5.92
N CYS A 23 12.32 1.35 6.72
CA CYS A 23 11.35 1.56 7.78
C CYS A 23 11.97 1.27 9.15
N GLN A 24 11.74 2.18 10.11
CA GLN A 24 11.96 1.93 11.52
C GLN A 24 10.63 1.49 12.15
N SER A 25 10.55 0.24 12.56
CA SER A 25 9.42 -0.35 13.27
C SER A 25 9.91 -1.03 14.54
N HIS A 26 9.02 -1.58 15.36
CA HIS A 26 9.41 -2.52 16.41
C HIS A 26 9.36 -3.95 15.86
N LEU A 27 10.36 -4.78 16.22
CA LEU A 27 10.46 -6.20 15.86
C LEU A 27 10.32 -7.07 17.10
N ILE A 28 9.57 -8.16 16.98
CA ILE A 28 9.63 -9.28 17.91
C ILE A 28 10.14 -10.49 17.13
N THR A 29 11.23 -11.09 17.60
CA THR A 29 11.78 -12.32 17.00
C THR A 29 11.21 -13.56 17.69
N PRO A 30 11.02 -14.70 17.01
CA PRO A 30 10.39 -15.89 17.60
C PRO A 30 11.16 -16.51 18.79
N ASN A 31 12.44 -16.18 18.98
CA ASN A 31 13.30 -16.74 20.02
C ASN A 31 13.55 -15.81 21.22
N SER A 32 12.87 -14.66 21.28
CA SER A 32 12.95 -13.75 22.44
C SER A 32 11.78 -13.99 23.38
N ASN A 33 12.07 -14.42 24.62
CA ASN A 33 11.08 -14.56 25.69
C ASN A 33 10.23 -13.27 25.84
N PRO A 34 8.91 -13.38 26.03
CA PRO A 34 8.04 -12.22 26.20
C PRO A 34 8.18 -11.67 27.61
N LEU A 35 9.24 -10.89 27.87
CA LEU A 35 9.30 -10.06 29.06
C LEU A 35 8.53 -8.77 28.77
N THR A 36 7.34 -8.70 29.34
CA THR A 36 6.61 -7.49 29.69
C THR A 36 7.56 -6.33 30.01
N ASN A 37 7.50 -5.25 29.22
CA ASN A 37 7.62 -3.87 29.67
C ASN A 37 7.32 -2.91 28.52
N ALA A 38 6.41 -1.97 28.78
CA ALA A 38 5.96 -0.93 27.86
C ALA A 38 7.02 0.20 27.69
N PRO A 39 6.76 1.19 26.83
CA PRO A 39 7.63 1.62 25.75
C PRO A 39 8.79 2.53 26.21
N SER A 40 10.02 2.13 25.90
CA SER A 40 11.19 3.01 26.00
C SER A 40 11.24 3.97 24.79
N PRO A 41 11.64 5.24 24.97
CA PRO A 41 11.68 6.23 23.89
C PRO A 41 12.55 5.76 22.72
N PHE A 42 12.14 6.16 21.52
CA PHE A 42 12.79 5.93 20.23
C PHE A 42 14.32 6.02 20.33
N ASP A 43 14.99 4.86 20.42
CA ASP A 43 16.42 4.78 20.17
C ASP A 43 16.63 4.65 18.66
N LYS A 44 17.04 5.77 18.06
CA LYS A 44 16.99 6.15 16.64
C LYS A 44 17.94 5.37 15.73
N ASN A 45 18.24 4.10 15.97
CA ASN A 45 18.93 3.23 15.00
C ASN A 45 19.04 1.75 15.42
N ARG A 46 18.28 1.30 16.42
CA ARG A 46 18.41 -0.07 16.93
C ARG A 46 17.80 -1.13 16.03
N LEU A 47 16.92 -0.75 15.12
CA LEU A 47 16.29 -1.64 14.16
C LEU A 47 16.03 -0.87 12.86
N SER A 48 16.39 -1.48 11.75
CA SER A 48 16.09 -0.98 10.41
C SER A 48 15.71 -2.14 9.51
N VAL A 49 14.63 -1.98 8.76
CA VAL A 49 14.23 -2.90 7.72
C VAL A 49 14.34 -2.20 6.38
N THR A 50 15.07 -2.80 5.44
CA THR A 50 15.40 -2.22 4.14
C THR A 50 14.99 -3.17 3.02
N LEU A 51 14.17 -2.70 2.09
CA LEU A 51 13.94 -3.35 0.80
C LEU A 51 14.96 -2.80 -0.20
N TYR A 52 15.71 -3.68 -0.86
CA TYR A 52 16.73 -3.28 -1.83
C TYR A 52 16.85 -4.26 -3.00
N LEU A 53 17.34 -3.74 -4.13
CA LEU A 53 17.70 -4.53 -5.31
C LEU A 53 19.13 -5.02 -5.15
N HIS A 54 19.36 -6.31 -5.35
CA HIS A 54 20.68 -6.91 -5.23
C HIS A 54 21.55 -6.57 -6.45
N ALA A 55 22.82 -6.21 -6.22
CA ALA A 55 23.71 -5.68 -7.27
C ALA A 55 24.14 -6.73 -8.31
N GLU A 56 24.20 -8.01 -7.94
CA GLU A 56 24.77 -9.08 -8.77
C GLU A 56 23.73 -9.86 -9.59
N GLY A 57 22.45 -9.48 -9.52
CA GLY A 57 21.38 -10.10 -10.30
C GLY A 57 20.28 -9.09 -10.60
N ALA A 58 19.99 -8.88 -11.89
CA ALA A 58 18.92 -8.00 -12.33
C ALA A 58 17.62 -8.32 -11.58
N ASP A 59 17.08 -7.32 -10.88
CA ASP A 59 15.77 -7.34 -10.21
C ASP A 59 15.57 -8.35 -9.06
N VAL A 60 16.65 -8.90 -8.50
CA VAL A 60 16.55 -9.72 -7.29
C VAL A 60 16.34 -8.81 -6.07
N THR A 61 15.08 -8.58 -5.72
CA THR A 61 14.74 -7.80 -4.52
C THR A 61 14.94 -8.64 -3.26
N ARG A 62 15.60 -8.05 -2.26
CA ARG A 62 15.80 -8.63 -0.93
C ARG A 62 15.24 -7.73 0.16
N LEU A 63 14.85 -8.36 1.26
CA LEU A 63 14.41 -7.72 2.50
C LEU A 63 15.48 -7.96 3.57
N LEU A 64 16.17 -6.88 3.97
CA LEU A 64 17.19 -6.90 5.01
C LEU A 64 16.61 -6.38 6.32
N CYS A 65 16.72 -7.16 7.37
CA CYS A 65 16.51 -6.74 8.74
C CYS A 65 17.86 -6.57 9.41
N ARG A 66 18.11 -5.40 10.00
CA ARG A 66 19.27 -5.12 10.85
C ARG A 66 18.80 -4.70 12.22
N TRP A 67 19.33 -5.27 13.28
CA TRP A 67 19.08 -4.83 14.65
C TRP A 67 20.35 -4.81 15.48
N MET A 68 20.35 -4.07 16.58
CA MET A 68 21.48 -3.97 17.50
C MET A 68 21.28 -4.95 18.66
N ASP A 69 22.28 -5.76 18.97
CA ASP A 69 22.27 -6.63 20.14
C ASP A 69 22.41 -5.83 21.46
N ARG A 70 22.59 -6.53 22.59
CA ARG A 70 22.73 -5.91 23.92
C ARG A 70 24.03 -5.11 24.06
N TYR A 71 25.02 -5.40 23.23
CA TYR A 71 26.35 -4.80 23.22
C TYR A 71 26.52 -3.80 22.06
N PHE A 72 25.42 -3.40 21.42
CA PHE A 72 25.40 -2.51 20.25
C PHE A 72 26.14 -3.06 19.01
N ASN A 73 26.28 -4.38 18.89
CA ASN A 73 26.74 -4.99 17.65
C ASN A 73 25.57 -5.12 16.66
N PRO A 74 25.77 -4.77 15.37
CA PRO A 74 24.74 -4.95 14.36
C PRO A 74 24.62 -6.44 13.98
N LEU A 75 23.41 -6.96 14.13
CA LEU A 75 22.99 -8.27 13.64
C LEU A 75 22.11 -8.09 12.41
N TYR A 76 22.18 -9.07 11.51
CA TYR A 76 21.50 -9.02 10.21
C TYR A 76 20.75 -10.31 9.93
N SER A 77 19.62 -10.20 9.24
CA SER A 77 18.91 -11.31 8.63
C SER A 77 18.33 -10.85 7.30
N CYS A 78 18.47 -11.65 6.25
CA CYS A 78 18.10 -11.23 4.90
C CYS A 78 17.52 -12.38 4.09
N TYR A 79 16.41 -12.14 3.41
CA TYR A 79 15.77 -13.08 2.50
C TYR A 79 15.38 -12.40 1.19
N GLY A 80 15.30 -13.19 0.11
CA GLY A 80 14.65 -12.72 -1.12
C GLY A 80 13.16 -12.51 -0.89
N VAL A 81 12.57 -11.47 -1.50
CA VAL A 81 11.11 -11.24 -1.38
C VAL A 81 10.28 -12.37 -1.97
N HIS A 82 10.84 -13.10 -2.94
CA HIS A 82 10.22 -14.28 -3.57
C HIS A 82 10.04 -15.45 -2.57
N GLU A 83 10.85 -15.51 -1.51
CA GLU A 83 10.79 -16.56 -0.48
C GLU A 83 9.77 -16.28 0.64
N LEU A 84 9.24 -15.05 0.70
CA LEU A 84 8.48 -14.55 1.83
C LEU A 84 7.02 -14.34 1.47
N CYS A 85 6.10 -14.79 2.31
CA CYS A 85 4.70 -14.38 2.28
C CYS A 85 4.47 -13.28 3.31
N VAL A 86 3.57 -12.33 3.02
CA VAL A 86 3.22 -11.23 3.92
C VAL A 86 1.76 -11.34 4.32
N ARG A 87 1.47 -11.18 5.62
CA ARG A 87 0.09 -11.11 6.13
C ARG A 87 -0.04 -10.05 7.21
N ARG A 88 -1.13 -9.29 7.16
CA ARG A 88 -1.48 -8.36 8.23
C ARG A 88 -2.09 -9.10 9.43
N LYS A 89 -1.66 -8.74 10.64
CA LYS A 89 -2.31 -9.12 11.90
C LYS A 89 -2.36 -7.90 12.82
N GLY A 90 -3.55 -7.29 12.96
CA GLY A 90 -3.73 -6.06 13.71
C GLY A 90 -2.96 -4.89 13.08
N SER A 91 -2.05 -4.26 13.85
CA SER A 91 -1.14 -3.20 13.38
C SER A 91 0.22 -3.72 12.93
N SER A 92 0.33 -5.03 12.65
CA SER A 92 1.59 -5.66 12.24
C SER A 92 1.53 -6.31 10.86
N LEU A 93 2.65 -6.30 10.15
CA LEU A 93 2.90 -7.16 9.00
C LEU A 93 3.80 -8.31 9.43
N GLN A 94 3.33 -9.54 9.19
CA GLN A 94 4.06 -10.77 9.46
C GLN A 94 4.63 -11.33 8.16
N PHE A 95 5.95 -11.43 8.10
CA PHE A 95 6.68 -12.10 7.04
C PHE A 95 6.91 -13.54 7.45
N ARG A 96 6.50 -14.45 6.58
CA ARG A 96 6.55 -15.89 6.82
C ARG A 96 7.32 -16.57 5.69
N ARG A 97 7.98 -17.66 6.03
CA ARG A 97 8.73 -18.51 5.10
C ARG A 97 8.35 -19.96 5.34
N TRP A 98 8.34 -20.77 4.29
CA TRP A 98 8.25 -22.21 4.45
C TRP A 98 9.49 -22.76 5.16
N SER A 99 9.28 -23.59 6.18
CA SER A 99 10.35 -24.28 6.90
C SER A 99 10.21 -25.77 6.65
N ASN A 100 11.25 -26.37 6.06
CA ASN A 100 11.30 -27.81 5.82
C ASN A 100 11.29 -28.58 7.14
N ASP A 101 12.04 -28.09 8.14
CA ASP A 101 12.16 -28.71 9.47
C ASP A 101 10.82 -28.82 10.21
N HIS A 102 9.90 -27.88 9.98
CA HIS A 102 8.58 -27.84 10.62
C HIS A 102 7.43 -28.21 9.68
N ALA A 103 7.74 -28.63 8.45
CA ALA A 103 6.76 -28.91 7.38
C ALA A 103 5.65 -27.84 7.30
N GLY A 104 6.01 -26.56 7.43
CA GLY A 104 5.03 -25.51 7.60
C GLY A 104 5.56 -24.08 7.51
N SER A 105 4.64 -23.12 7.41
CA SER A 105 4.93 -21.70 7.33
C SER A 105 5.33 -21.14 8.70
N LYS A 106 6.61 -20.77 8.88
CA LYS A 106 7.15 -20.15 10.09
C LYS A 106 7.22 -18.63 9.95
N ILE A 107 6.90 -17.89 11.02
CA ILE A 107 7.13 -16.44 11.08
C ILE A 107 8.63 -16.20 11.12
N TRP A 108 9.12 -15.44 10.16
CA TRP A 108 10.48 -14.91 10.16
C TRP A 108 10.54 -13.57 10.89
N MET A 109 9.60 -12.67 10.60
CA MET A 109 9.64 -11.29 11.07
C MET A 109 8.23 -10.74 11.28
N ALA A 110 8.01 -9.96 12.34
CA ALA A 110 6.76 -9.22 12.55
C ALA A 110 7.08 -7.73 12.78
N LEU A 111 6.61 -6.86 11.89
CA LEU A 111 6.83 -5.42 11.94
C LEU A 111 5.59 -4.72 12.45
N PHE A 112 5.72 -3.98 13.56
CA PHE A 112 4.62 -3.20 14.13
C PHE A 112 4.68 -1.75 13.66
N PHE A 113 3.58 -1.28 13.07
CA PHE A 113 3.46 0.06 12.52
C PHE A 113 2.67 0.96 13.46
N LYS A 114 3.13 2.20 13.60
CA LYS A 114 2.42 3.22 14.40
C LYS A 114 1.12 3.67 13.77
N THR A 115 1.08 3.73 12.44
CA THR A 115 -0.10 4.18 11.69
C THR A 115 -0.42 3.18 10.59
N TRP A 116 -1.69 3.13 10.20
CA TRP A 116 -2.16 2.25 9.13
C TRP A 116 -1.56 2.62 7.78
N GLU A 117 -1.39 3.91 7.50
CA GLU A 117 -0.82 4.40 6.25
C GLU A 117 0.61 3.88 6.06
N ARG A 118 1.43 3.90 7.12
CA ARG A 118 2.80 3.38 7.07
C ARG A 118 2.84 1.88 6.76
N MET A 119 1.90 1.12 7.32
CA MET A 119 1.76 -0.30 7.07
C MET A 119 1.35 -0.58 5.62
N VAL A 120 0.36 0.16 5.11
CA VAL A 120 -0.11 0.06 3.72
C VAL A 120 1.00 0.38 2.73
N LEU A 121 1.77 1.44 2.97
CA LEU A 121 2.90 1.83 2.12
C LEU A 121 3.97 0.74 2.07
N PHE A 122 4.34 0.21 3.24
CA PHE A 122 5.34 -0.86 3.31
C PHE A 122 4.86 -2.13 2.60
N HIS A 123 3.60 -2.52 2.84
CA HIS A 123 2.98 -3.66 2.17
C HIS A 123 2.94 -3.49 0.66
N SER A 124 2.45 -2.36 0.18
CA SER A 124 2.33 -2.07 -1.25
C SER A 124 3.69 -2.09 -1.94
N ALA A 125 4.72 -1.53 -1.31
CA ALA A 125 6.09 -1.61 -1.81
C ALA A 125 6.62 -3.05 -1.86
N PHE A 126 6.41 -3.83 -0.81
CA PHE A 126 6.81 -5.24 -0.77
C PHE A 126 6.15 -6.04 -1.91
N VAL A 127 4.83 -5.90 -2.09
CA VAL A 127 4.08 -6.59 -3.15
C VAL A 127 4.54 -6.14 -4.54
N ALA A 128 4.71 -4.83 -4.75
CA ALA A 128 5.22 -4.28 -6.00
C ALA A 128 6.58 -4.85 -6.39
N LEU A 129 7.49 -4.97 -5.43
CA LEU A 129 8.82 -5.51 -5.66
C LEU A 129 8.79 -7.03 -5.83
N LYS A 130 7.96 -7.73 -5.05
CA LYS A 130 7.78 -9.18 -5.19
C LYS A 130 7.23 -9.55 -6.56
N ALA A 131 6.27 -8.78 -7.08
CA ALA A 131 5.64 -9.03 -8.39
C ALA A 131 6.60 -8.84 -9.56
N ARG A 132 7.62 -8.00 -9.39
CA ARG A 132 8.64 -7.73 -10.41
C ARG A 132 9.92 -8.54 -10.22
N CYS A 133 10.00 -9.35 -9.16
CA CYS A 133 11.19 -10.16 -8.92
C CYS A 133 11.21 -11.36 -9.88
N PRO A 134 12.29 -11.56 -10.67
CA PRO A 134 12.37 -12.66 -11.64
C PRO A 134 12.28 -14.06 -11.02
N LEU A 135 12.55 -14.17 -9.72
CA LEU A 135 12.48 -15.43 -8.97
C LEU A 135 11.06 -15.70 -8.42
N THR A 136 10.14 -14.75 -8.53
CA THR A 136 8.75 -14.95 -8.13
C THR A 136 7.98 -15.62 -9.26
N ILE A 137 7.75 -16.92 -9.13
CA ILE A 137 6.96 -17.70 -10.11
C ILE A 137 5.46 -17.37 -9.99
N ASN A 138 4.97 -17.29 -8.76
CA ASN A 138 3.58 -16.93 -8.47
C ASN A 138 3.49 -16.22 -7.13
N ILE A 139 2.66 -15.18 -7.05
CA ILE A 139 2.35 -14.51 -5.79
C ILE A 139 1.12 -15.15 -5.19
N ASN A 140 1.20 -15.50 -3.91
CA ASN A 140 0.03 -15.97 -3.18
C ASN A 140 -1.05 -14.88 -3.20
N PRO A 141 -2.30 -15.17 -3.59
CA PRO A 141 -3.39 -14.20 -3.58
C PRO A 141 -3.53 -13.42 -2.26
N ASP A 142 -3.20 -14.06 -1.13
CA ASP A 142 -3.23 -13.45 0.20
C ASP A 142 -2.17 -12.35 0.39
N ASP A 143 -1.06 -12.41 -0.35
CA ASP A 143 -0.02 -11.37 -0.29
C ASP A 143 -0.49 -10.06 -0.92
N TYR A 144 -1.50 -10.09 -1.82
CA TYR A 144 -2.07 -8.87 -2.40
C TYR A 144 -3.05 -8.15 -1.46
N VAL A 145 -3.56 -8.85 -0.44
CA VAL A 145 -4.66 -8.38 0.39
C VAL A 145 -4.18 -8.03 1.79
N LEU A 146 -4.49 -6.82 2.23
CA LEU A 146 -4.33 -6.44 3.64
C LEU A 146 -5.59 -6.81 4.41
N ALA A 147 -5.47 -7.82 5.28
CA ALA A 147 -6.58 -8.23 6.13
C ALA A 147 -7.12 -7.07 7.00
N GLY A 148 -8.44 -6.99 7.14
CA GLY A 148 -9.10 -5.90 7.87
C GLY A 148 -9.31 -4.62 7.04
N GLU A 149 -9.17 -4.72 5.73
CA GLU A 149 -9.62 -3.71 4.78
C GLU A 149 -10.80 -4.24 3.95
N GLU A 150 -11.73 -3.36 3.62
CA GLU A 150 -12.87 -3.62 2.72
C GLU A 150 -12.79 -2.72 1.48
N THR A 151 -13.15 -3.27 0.33
CA THR A 151 -13.24 -2.50 -0.92
C THR A 151 -14.66 -1.95 -1.05
N LEU A 152 -14.81 -0.63 -0.93
CA LEU A 152 -16.10 0.05 -1.08
C LEU A 152 -16.47 0.27 -2.54
N PHE A 153 -15.46 0.41 -3.41
CA PHE A 153 -15.66 0.68 -4.82
C PHE A 153 -14.51 0.12 -5.65
N ARG A 154 -14.80 -0.31 -6.87
CA ARG A 154 -13.79 -0.67 -7.86
C ARG A 154 -14.26 -0.37 -9.28
N ALA A 155 -13.38 0.23 -10.08
CA ALA A 155 -13.64 0.46 -11.50
C ALA A 155 -12.36 0.50 -12.33
N GLN A 156 -12.54 0.47 -13.65
CA GLN A 156 -11.47 0.66 -14.61
C GLN A 156 -11.27 2.16 -14.90
N ILE A 157 -10.01 2.59 -14.87
CA ILE A 157 -9.59 3.95 -15.21
C ILE A 157 -8.51 3.91 -16.29
N ILE A 158 -8.36 5.02 -17.02
CA ILE A 158 -7.17 5.29 -17.84
C ILE A 158 -6.28 6.23 -17.06
N ASP A 159 -5.06 5.79 -16.78
CA ASP A 159 -4.08 6.54 -16.00
C ASP A 159 -2.70 6.34 -16.64
N ASP A 160 -2.00 7.46 -16.84
CA ASP A 160 -0.75 7.57 -17.59
C ASP A 160 -0.78 6.93 -19.00
N GLY A 161 -1.97 6.84 -19.61
CA GLY A 161 -2.20 6.21 -20.91
C GLY A 161 -2.35 4.70 -20.86
N PHE A 162 -2.45 4.11 -19.66
CA PHE A 162 -2.64 2.68 -19.43
C PHE A 162 -3.95 2.42 -18.68
N GLU A 163 -4.50 1.23 -18.88
CA GLU A 163 -5.67 0.76 -18.14
C GLU A 163 -5.26 0.30 -16.73
N HIS A 164 -5.91 0.85 -15.71
CA HIS A 164 -5.69 0.49 -14.31
C HIS A 164 -7.04 0.15 -13.65
N SER A 165 -6.99 -0.73 -12.65
CA SER A 165 -8.08 -0.90 -11.69
C SER A 165 -7.89 0.13 -10.60
N LEU A 166 -8.86 1.02 -10.41
CA LEU A 166 -8.95 1.90 -9.24
C LEU A 166 -9.89 1.27 -8.21
N ALA A 167 -9.51 1.29 -6.94
CA ALA A 167 -10.35 0.90 -5.84
C ALA A 167 -10.37 1.96 -4.74
N VAL A 168 -11.52 2.14 -4.09
CA VAL A 168 -11.64 2.83 -2.79
C VAL A 168 -11.68 1.75 -1.72
N ILE A 169 -10.75 1.83 -0.77
CA ILE A 169 -10.54 0.82 0.27
C ILE A 169 -10.61 1.50 1.63
N GLN A 170 -11.36 0.91 2.56
CA GLN A 170 -11.51 1.39 3.93
C GLN A 170 -10.87 0.43 4.93
N ASP A 171 -10.14 0.96 5.91
CA ASP A 171 -9.65 0.19 7.04
C ASP A 171 -10.73 0.02 8.13
N HIS A 172 -11.02 -1.21 8.53
CA HIS A 172 -12.04 -1.48 9.57
C HIS A 172 -11.69 -0.90 10.93
N LYS A 173 -10.40 -0.71 11.25
CA LYS A 173 -9.97 -0.32 12.60
C LYS A 173 -9.98 1.19 12.79
N CYS A 174 -9.50 1.95 11.81
CA CYS A 174 -9.45 3.41 11.89
C CYS A 174 -10.47 4.13 11.00
N GLY A 175 -11.22 3.42 10.16
CA GLY A 175 -12.14 4.01 9.18
C GLY A 175 -11.42 4.76 8.04
N GLY A 176 -10.08 4.70 7.99
CA GLY A 176 -9.28 5.44 7.03
C GLY A 176 -9.54 4.97 5.60
N LEU A 177 -9.73 5.93 4.69
CA LEU A 177 -9.97 5.67 3.27
C LEU A 177 -8.68 5.82 2.46
N ARG A 178 -8.47 4.91 1.52
CA ARG A 178 -7.39 5.01 0.53
C ARG A 178 -7.88 4.69 -0.86
N LEU A 179 -7.34 5.43 -1.81
CA LEU A 179 -7.36 5.11 -3.22
C LEU A 179 -6.21 4.16 -3.53
N HIS A 180 -6.50 3.12 -4.30
CA HIS A 180 -5.53 2.11 -4.70
C HIS A 180 -5.66 1.83 -6.19
N ALA A 181 -4.62 2.15 -6.95
CA ALA A 181 -4.53 1.80 -8.36
C ALA A 181 -3.61 0.59 -8.54
N ALA A 182 -4.09 -0.39 -9.29
CA ALA A 182 -3.37 -1.58 -9.66
C ALA A 182 -3.46 -1.85 -11.17
N VAL A 183 -2.53 -2.65 -11.69
CA VAL A 183 -2.56 -3.07 -13.10
C VAL A 183 -3.87 -3.82 -13.40
N TRP A 184 -4.55 -3.42 -14.48
CA TRP A 184 -5.85 -3.98 -14.87
C TRP A 184 -5.75 -5.42 -15.39
N ASN A 185 -4.83 -5.66 -16.33
CA ASN A 185 -4.70 -6.93 -17.04
C ASN A 185 -3.23 -7.37 -17.20
N GLY A 186 -3.02 -8.66 -17.51
CA GLY A 186 -1.71 -9.27 -17.68
C GLY A 186 -1.15 -9.90 -16.41
N GLU A 187 0.12 -10.31 -16.48
CA GLU A 187 0.81 -11.07 -15.41
C GLU A 187 0.94 -10.29 -14.10
N LEU A 188 0.99 -8.95 -14.18
CA LEU A 188 1.10 -8.06 -13.03
C LEU A 188 -0.28 -7.60 -12.50
N ARG A 189 -1.39 -8.23 -12.91
CA ARG A 189 -2.73 -7.88 -12.42
C ARG A 189 -2.74 -7.90 -10.88
N ARG A 190 -3.33 -6.87 -10.27
CA ARG A 190 -3.32 -6.60 -8.81
C ARG A 190 -2.00 -6.07 -8.23
N CYS A 191 -0.93 -5.97 -9.02
CA CYS A 191 0.27 -5.28 -8.58
C CYS A 191 -0.03 -3.79 -8.36
N PRO A 192 0.31 -3.21 -7.19
CA PRO A 192 0.13 -1.79 -6.94
C PRO A 192 0.93 -0.96 -7.94
N VAL A 193 0.27 0.03 -8.52
CA VAL A 193 0.90 1.12 -9.30
C VAL A 193 1.11 2.32 -8.38
N TRP A 194 0.04 2.74 -7.70
CA TRP A 194 0.11 3.76 -6.66
C TRP A 194 -1.00 3.58 -5.62
N THR A 195 -0.80 4.20 -4.46
CA THR A 195 -1.86 4.35 -3.46
C THR A 195 -1.86 5.79 -2.94
N ALA A 196 -3.02 6.33 -2.62
CA ALA A 196 -3.14 7.63 -1.99
C ALA A 196 -4.11 7.52 -0.83
N PHE A 197 -3.80 8.20 0.27
CA PHE A 197 -4.68 8.24 1.42
C PHE A 197 -5.61 9.44 1.28
N VAL A 198 -6.89 9.22 1.56
CA VAL A 198 -7.87 10.29 1.67
C VAL A 198 -7.72 10.85 3.10
N THR A 199 -6.68 11.66 3.29
CA THR A 199 -6.37 12.26 4.59
C THR A 199 -7.26 13.47 4.81
N TYR A 200 -8.46 13.23 5.33
CA TYR A 200 -9.38 14.20 5.93
C TYR A 200 -9.10 15.69 5.61
N PRO A 201 -9.37 16.18 4.39
CA PRO A 201 -9.96 17.49 4.26
C PRO A 201 -11.48 17.33 4.35
N SER A 202 -12.03 16.46 5.20
CA SER A 202 -13.49 16.22 5.29
C SER A 202 -14.27 17.39 5.90
N ALA A 203 -13.69 18.58 5.84
CA ALA A 203 -14.36 19.86 5.99
C ALA A 203 -14.46 20.66 4.67
N SER A 204 -13.84 20.20 3.58
CA SER A 204 -13.92 20.84 2.26
C SER A 204 -14.75 19.97 1.32
N PRO A 205 -16.01 20.33 1.06
CA PRO A 205 -16.86 19.72 0.02
C PRO A 205 -16.25 19.80 -1.39
N THR A 206 -15.14 20.51 -1.55
CA THR A 206 -14.54 20.84 -2.84
C THR A 206 -13.29 20.03 -3.17
N TRP A 207 -12.94 19.03 -2.34
CA TRP A 207 -11.78 18.16 -2.59
C TRP A 207 -12.00 17.27 -3.81
N LEU A 208 -13.25 16.91 -4.10
CA LEU A 208 -13.68 16.17 -5.27
C LEU A 208 -14.47 17.12 -6.19
N ASP A 209 -14.08 17.21 -7.47
CA ASP A 209 -14.75 18.06 -8.46
C ASP A 209 -15.05 17.28 -9.75
N ARG A 210 -16.34 17.19 -10.11
CA ARG A 210 -16.84 16.53 -11.31
C ARG A 210 -16.62 17.43 -12.53
N ARG A 211 -15.69 17.06 -13.42
CA ARG A 211 -15.36 17.87 -14.61
C ARG A 211 -16.10 17.45 -15.87
N SER A 212 -16.44 16.17 -15.99
CA SER A 212 -17.23 15.61 -17.10
C SER A 212 -17.80 14.25 -16.69
N GLY A 213 -18.62 13.62 -17.54
CA GLY A 213 -19.16 12.27 -17.27
C GLY A 213 -18.12 11.17 -17.01
N HIS A 214 -16.86 11.37 -17.42
CA HIS A 214 -15.78 10.40 -17.19
C HIS A 214 -14.64 10.94 -16.30
N ARG A 215 -14.67 12.24 -15.94
CA ARG A 215 -13.52 12.90 -15.30
C ARG A 215 -13.86 13.47 -13.95
N ILE A 216 -13.04 13.10 -12.97
CA ILE A 216 -13.08 13.64 -11.61
C ILE A 216 -11.70 14.19 -11.27
N TRP A 217 -11.66 15.38 -10.69
CA TRP A 217 -10.45 15.98 -10.15
C TRP A 217 -10.45 15.88 -8.63
N LEU A 218 -9.31 15.49 -8.09
CA LEU A 218 -9.07 15.38 -6.65
C LEU A 218 -8.03 16.41 -6.21
N LYS A 219 -8.36 17.22 -5.21
CA LYS A 219 -7.46 18.18 -4.59
C LYS A 219 -6.76 17.56 -3.37
N ASP A 220 -5.56 18.03 -3.10
CA ASP A 220 -4.76 17.65 -1.92
C ASP A 220 -4.45 16.14 -1.80
N ILE A 221 -4.62 15.39 -2.88
CA ILE A 221 -4.29 13.97 -2.95
C ILE A 221 -2.82 13.78 -3.33
N HIS A 222 -2.16 12.93 -2.54
CA HIS A 222 -0.74 12.63 -2.70
C HIS A 222 -0.53 11.14 -3.01
N PRO A 223 -0.47 10.76 -4.30
CA PRO A 223 -0.17 9.39 -4.70
C PRO A 223 1.27 9.01 -4.35
N TYR A 224 1.40 7.87 -3.67
CA TYR A 224 2.65 7.14 -3.44
C TYR A 224 2.79 6.09 -4.54
N VAL A 225 3.83 6.22 -5.35
CA VAL A 225 4.01 5.48 -6.59
C VAL A 225 5.00 4.33 -6.39
N PHE A 226 4.64 3.13 -6.86
CA PHE A 226 5.45 1.90 -6.75
C PHE A 226 5.89 1.36 -8.12
N CYS A 227 5.69 2.13 -9.18
CA CYS A 227 6.10 1.82 -10.54
C CYS A 227 7.06 2.88 -11.06
N ALA A 228 8.28 2.49 -11.46
CA ALA A 228 9.30 3.44 -11.94
C ALA A 228 8.87 4.18 -13.22
N ASN A 229 8.07 3.54 -14.06
CA ASN A 229 7.63 4.11 -15.34
C ASN A 229 6.42 5.04 -15.21
N TYR A 230 5.83 5.15 -14.02
CA TYR A 230 4.64 5.97 -13.80
C TYR A 230 4.98 7.46 -13.77
N LYS A 231 4.37 8.22 -14.67
CA LYS A 231 4.61 9.65 -14.83
C LYS A 231 3.48 10.46 -14.19
N LYS A 232 3.61 10.69 -12.88
CA LYS A 232 2.67 11.51 -12.07
C LYS A 232 2.31 12.85 -12.72
N ARG A 233 3.25 13.51 -13.38
CA ARG A 233 3.03 14.81 -14.07
C ARG A 233 1.91 14.78 -15.12
N ARG A 234 1.58 13.61 -15.68
CA ARG A 234 0.51 13.49 -16.69
C ARG A 234 -0.89 13.49 -16.09
N GLN A 235 -1.02 13.16 -14.80
CA GLN A 235 -2.29 13.17 -14.07
C GLN A 235 -2.52 14.47 -13.28
N VAL A 236 -1.46 15.24 -13.04
CA VAL A 236 -1.60 16.55 -12.41
C VAL A 236 -2.06 17.56 -13.45
N ARG A 237 -3.18 18.22 -13.18
CA ARG A 237 -3.77 19.29 -14.00
C ARG A 237 -3.67 20.63 -13.29
N GLY A 238 -3.82 21.70 -14.08
CA GLY A 238 -4.05 23.05 -13.57
C GLY A 238 -3.10 23.48 -12.45
N LYS A 239 -3.67 23.65 -11.24
CA LYS A 239 -3.00 24.17 -10.04
C LYS A 239 -2.44 23.07 -9.14
N GLY A 240 -2.47 21.80 -9.57
CA GLY A 240 -2.00 20.66 -8.78
C GLY A 240 -3.05 19.57 -8.57
N GLU A 241 -4.24 19.71 -9.17
CA GLU A 241 -5.31 18.73 -9.02
C GLU A 241 -4.97 17.40 -9.70
N PHE A 242 -5.29 16.29 -9.04
CA PHE A 242 -5.08 14.95 -9.57
C PHE A 242 -6.32 14.50 -10.35
N GLU A 243 -6.18 14.28 -11.65
CA GLU A 243 -7.27 13.83 -12.52
C GLU A 243 -7.39 12.31 -12.51
N ILE A 244 -8.63 11.82 -12.42
CA ILE A 244 -9.01 10.44 -12.64
C ILE A 244 -9.94 10.39 -13.86
N TYR A 245 -9.59 9.57 -14.84
CA TYR A 245 -10.41 9.32 -16.03
C TYR A 245 -10.99 7.90 -15.99
N PHE A 246 -12.29 7.80 -15.78
CA PHE A 246 -13.01 6.53 -15.77
C PHE A 246 -13.35 6.08 -17.18
N VAL A 247 -13.20 4.78 -17.45
CA VAL A 247 -13.62 4.20 -18.73
C VAL A 247 -15.14 4.27 -18.88
N ASP A 248 -15.87 3.93 -17.81
CA ASP A 248 -17.33 3.99 -17.76
C ASP A 248 -17.81 5.23 -16.99
N ARG A 249 -18.83 5.90 -17.52
CA ARG A 249 -19.48 7.03 -16.86
C ARG A 249 -20.18 6.60 -15.57
N ALA A 250 -20.85 5.45 -15.57
CA ALA A 250 -21.58 4.95 -14.40
C ALA A 250 -20.63 4.68 -13.23
N ALA A 251 -19.44 4.16 -13.53
CA ALA A 251 -18.38 3.99 -12.53
C ALA A 251 -17.94 5.33 -11.91
N ALA A 252 -17.92 6.37 -12.72
CA ALA A 252 -17.53 7.70 -12.28
C ALA A 252 -18.62 8.34 -11.41
N ASP A 253 -19.91 8.06 -11.66
CA ASP A 253 -21.01 8.48 -10.79
C ASP A 253 -20.96 7.71 -9.45
N ALA A 254 -20.83 6.38 -9.49
CA ALA A 254 -20.71 5.54 -8.30
C ALA A 254 -19.48 5.88 -7.44
N PHE A 255 -18.37 6.30 -8.04
CA PHE A 255 -17.20 6.76 -7.30
C PHE A 255 -17.51 7.99 -6.44
N GLU A 256 -18.32 8.94 -6.92
CA GLU A 256 -18.70 10.10 -6.12
C GLU A 256 -19.63 9.73 -4.98
N ASP A 257 -20.56 8.81 -5.23
CA ASP A 257 -21.59 8.44 -4.26
C ASP A 257 -20.98 7.81 -3.01
N VAL A 258 -19.88 7.06 -3.15
CA VAL A 258 -19.05 6.55 -2.03
C VAL A 258 -18.64 7.65 -1.04
N PHE A 259 -18.48 8.90 -1.51
CA PHE A 259 -18.07 10.03 -0.68
C PHE A 259 -19.22 11.00 -0.35
N LYS A 260 -20.43 10.77 -0.87
CA LYS A 260 -21.64 11.56 -0.56
C LYS A 260 -22.41 11.00 0.64
N GLU A 261 -22.33 9.70 0.89
CA GLU A 261 -23.14 9.02 1.91
C GLU A 261 -22.71 9.27 3.37
N GLU A 262 -21.54 9.89 3.63
CA GLU A 262 -21.14 10.24 4.99
C GLU A 262 -21.90 11.47 5.58
N SER A 263 -22.74 12.15 4.79
CA SER A 263 -23.60 13.23 5.30
C SER A 263 -24.99 12.82 5.76
N ASP A 264 -25.44 11.58 5.48
CA ASP A 264 -26.75 11.09 5.93
C ASP A 264 -26.64 9.63 6.42
N SER A 265 -26.90 9.44 7.71
CA SER A 265 -26.69 8.16 8.39
C SER A 265 -27.68 7.07 7.97
N GLY A 266 -27.18 5.93 7.51
CA GLY A 266 -27.80 4.61 7.75
C GLY A 266 -28.33 3.84 6.54
N GLY A 267 -27.70 2.68 6.26
CA GLY A 267 -28.30 1.58 5.49
C GLY A 267 -27.47 1.12 4.31
N GLY A 268 -26.52 0.22 4.54
CA GLY A 268 -25.73 -0.38 3.47
C GLY A 268 -26.57 -1.25 2.53
N SER A 269 -26.49 -0.97 1.23
CA SER A 269 -26.77 -1.94 0.17
C SER A 269 -25.62 -1.91 -0.83
N VAL A 270 -25.03 -3.07 -1.07
CA VAL A 270 -23.93 -3.26 -2.02
C VAL A 270 -24.43 -2.98 -3.43
N ILE A 271 -23.85 -1.97 -4.10
CA ILE A 271 -24.12 -1.67 -5.51
C ILE A 271 -23.14 -2.46 -6.37
N ASP A 272 -23.56 -3.65 -6.82
CA ASP A 272 -22.90 -4.33 -7.92
C ASP A 272 -23.43 -3.77 -9.25
N VAL A 273 -22.56 -3.12 -10.03
CA VAL A 273 -22.89 -2.63 -11.38
C VAL A 273 -22.81 -3.81 -12.36
N PRO A 274 -23.92 -4.19 -13.03
CA PRO A 274 -23.90 -5.28 -13.99
C PRO A 274 -23.20 -4.87 -15.29
N VAL A 275 -22.36 -5.75 -15.82
CA VAL A 275 -21.80 -5.65 -17.17
C VAL A 275 -22.94 -5.87 -18.18
N MET A 276 -23.44 -4.81 -18.81
CA MET A 276 -24.37 -4.95 -19.92
C MET A 276 -23.62 -5.41 -21.17
N SER A 277 -23.78 -6.68 -21.52
CA SER A 277 -23.41 -7.19 -22.83
C SER A 277 -24.42 -6.68 -23.85
N GLY A 278 -23.94 -5.91 -24.83
CA GLY A 278 -24.74 -5.46 -25.97
C GLY A 278 -25.29 -6.64 -26.75
N GLY A 279 -26.60 -6.60 -27.02
CA GLY A 279 -27.28 -7.58 -27.85
C GLY A 279 -26.97 -7.41 -29.33
N ASN A 280 -27.35 -8.41 -30.11
CA ASN A 280 -27.90 -8.16 -31.43
C ASN A 280 -28.95 -9.22 -31.74
N GLY A 281 -30.13 -8.74 -32.14
CA GLY A 281 -31.26 -9.55 -32.56
C GLY A 281 -31.10 -10.10 -33.96
N GLY A 282 -31.73 -11.25 -34.18
CA GLY A 282 -32.27 -11.73 -35.44
C GLY A 282 -33.72 -12.11 -35.21
#